data_AF-A0A6N8IF13-F1
#
_entry.id   AF-A0A6N8IF13-F1
#
_cell.length_a   1.000
_cell.length_b   1.000
_cell.length_c   1.000
_cell.angle_alpha   90.00
_cell.angle_beta   90.00
_cell.angle_gamma   90.00
#
_symmetry.space_group_name_H-M   'P 1'
#
loop_
_entity.id
_entity.type
_entity.pdbx_description
1 polymer ?
#
loop_
_entity_poly.entity_id
_entity_poly.type
_entity_poly.pdbx_seq_one_letter_code
_entity_poly.pdbx_strand_id
1 'polypeptide(L)'
;MDKRNLVVDLAALAVYLLVANLAITGIGFHEWLGLGVFIVFFVHVLVHMDWIIEVLRGLRPSWNRTGSLAFNLLMALVFMMVMVSGILISGAVLPTLGLYAKGYYFWNPLHAMSAKMLLALLLVHMVVHWKWFAVWFKKGRRGDRE
;
A
#
# COMPACT_ATOMS: atom_id res chain seq x y z
N MET A 1 18.46 1.30 2.54
CA MET A 1 17.19 2.01 2.42
C MET A 1 17.35 3.33 3.15
N ASP A 2 17.11 4.44 2.47
CA ASP A 2 17.33 5.76 3.04
C ASP A 2 16.23 6.09 4.05
N LYS A 3 16.55 6.91 5.06
CA LYS A 3 15.60 7.30 6.14
C LYS A 3 14.23 7.74 5.61
N ARG A 4 14.23 8.41 4.46
CA ARG A 4 13.04 8.87 3.74
C ARG A 4 12.09 7.73 3.36
N ASN A 5 12.60 6.61 2.86
CA ASN A 5 11.76 5.49 2.41
C ASN A 5 11.07 4.80 3.60
N LEU A 6 11.77 4.69 4.74
CA LEU A 6 11.17 4.15 5.96
C LEU A 6 10.04 5.05 6.50
N VAL A 7 10.22 6.37 6.44
CA VAL A 7 9.15 7.32 6.82
C VAL A 7 7.94 7.15 5.92
N VAL A 8 8.16 6.96 4.61
CA VAL A 8 7.07 6.69 3.65
C VAL A 8 6.37 5.37 3.98
N ASP A 9 7.11 4.29 4.26
CA ASP A 9 6.52 2.98 4.60
C ASP A 9 5.71 3.04 5.91
N LEU A 10 6.22 3.73 6.92
CA LEU A 10 5.52 3.95 8.19
C LEU A 10 4.27 4.82 7.99
N ALA A 11 4.38 5.88 7.19
CA ALA A 11 3.25 6.74 6.86
C ALA A 11 2.18 5.96 6.08
N ALA A 12 2.57 5.14 5.10
CA ALA A 12 1.65 4.30 4.35
C ALA A 12 0.92 3.29 5.24
N LEU A 13 1.64 2.63 6.16
CA LEU A 13 1.00 1.73 7.13
C LEU A 13 0.07 2.49 8.08
N ALA A 14 0.48 3.66 8.58
CA ALA A 14 -0.34 4.47 9.48
C ALA A 14 -1.64 4.95 8.79
N VAL A 15 -1.53 5.43 7.55
CA VAL A 15 -2.69 5.81 6.72
C VAL A 15 -3.59 4.60 6.49
N TYR A 16 -3.02 3.44 6.14
CA TYR A 16 -3.79 2.20 5.97
C TYR A 16 -4.57 1.86 7.26
N LEU A 17 -3.90 1.87 8.42
CA LEU A 17 -4.54 1.54 9.70
C LEU A 17 -5.65 2.52 10.09
N LEU A 18 -5.45 3.81 9.80
CA LEU A 18 -6.48 4.83 10.01
C LEU A 18 -7.69 4.56 9.12
N VAL A 19 -7.48 4.40 7.81
CA VAL A 19 -8.57 4.17 6.84
C VAL A 19 -9.28 2.86 7.13
N ALA A 20 -8.57 1.79 7.45
CA ALA A 20 -9.13 0.46 7.73
C ALA A 20 -9.92 0.40 9.06
N ASN A 21 -9.82 1.40 9.93
CA ASN A 21 -10.52 1.41 11.20
C ASN A 21 -11.87 2.13 11.11
N LEU A 22 -12.92 1.39 10.75
CA LEU A 22 -14.29 1.92 10.65
C LEU A 22 -14.84 2.47 11.97
N ALA A 23 -14.34 2.03 13.13
CA ALA A 23 -14.79 2.58 14.40
C ALA A 23 -14.33 4.03 14.61
N ILE A 24 -13.22 4.41 13.97
CA ILE A 24 -12.68 5.78 14.01
C ILE A 24 -13.21 6.61 12.85
N THR A 25 -13.20 6.06 11.63
CA THR A 25 -13.55 6.81 10.42
C THR A 25 -15.06 6.84 10.15
N GLY A 26 -15.77 5.77 10.48
CA GLY A 26 -17.11 5.53 9.93
C GLY A 26 -17.08 5.30 8.41
N ILE A 27 -18.21 4.86 7.85
CA ILE A 27 -18.29 4.43 6.44
C ILE A 27 -17.98 5.59 5.48
N GLY A 28 -18.58 6.77 5.72
CA GLY A 28 -18.39 7.92 4.84
C GLY A 28 -16.93 8.36 4.72
N PHE A 29 -16.25 8.59 5.85
CA PHE A 29 -14.82 8.97 5.79
C PHE A 29 -13.94 7.82 5.30
N HIS A 30 -14.22 6.57 5.64
CA HIS A 30 -13.48 5.42 5.11
C HIS A 30 -13.44 5.47 3.56
N GLU A 31 -14.59 5.67 2.93
CA GLU A 31 -14.70 5.72 1.48
C GLU A 31 -14.01 6.96 0.87
N TRP A 32 -14.23 8.16 1.45
CA TRP A 32 -13.62 9.39 0.94
C TRP A 32 -12.10 9.43 1.14
N LEU A 33 -11.60 8.99 2.30
CA LEU A 33 -10.16 8.87 2.54
C LEU A 33 -9.57 7.81 1.62
N GLY A 34 -10.24 6.67 1.45
CA GLY A 34 -9.86 5.63 0.49
C GLY A 34 -9.72 6.20 -0.93
N LEU A 35 -10.71 6.96 -1.41
CA LEU A 35 -10.62 7.63 -2.71
C LEU A 35 -9.44 8.60 -2.79
N GLY A 36 -9.18 9.37 -1.73
CA GLY A 36 -8.01 10.25 -1.64
C GLY A 36 -6.69 9.47 -1.77
N VAL A 37 -6.55 8.36 -1.05
CA VAL A 37 -5.38 7.46 -1.17
C VAL A 37 -5.25 6.92 -2.60
N PHE A 38 -6.37 6.59 -3.26
CA PHE A 38 -6.36 6.12 -4.64
C PHE A 38 -5.79 7.17 -5.60
N ILE A 39 -6.26 8.40 -5.49
CA ILE A 39 -5.81 9.52 -6.32
C ILE A 39 -4.32 9.78 -6.11
N VAL A 40 -3.86 9.82 -4.85
CA VAL A 40 -2.43 10.01 -4.54
C VAL A 40 -1.58 8.89 -5.14
N PHE A 41 -2.02 7.64 -5.03
CA PHE A 41 -1.34 6.50 -5.66
C PHE A 41 -1.29 6.66 -7.19
N PHE A 42 -2.39 7.05 -7.82
CA PHE A 42 -2.44 7.23 -9.27
C PHE A 42 -1.47 8.34 -9.72
N VAL A 43 -1.45 9.47 -9.02
CA VAL A 43 -0.48 10.56 -9.27
C VAL A 43 0.95 10.07 -9.05
N HIS A 44 1.21 9.32 -7.98
CA HIS A 44 2.53 8.73 -7.72
C HIS A 44 2.99 7.85 -8.88
N VAL A 45 2.13 6.95 -9.36
CA VAL A 45 2.43 6.11 -10.52
C VAL A 45 2.74 6.96 -11.74
N LEU A 46 1.88 7.92 -12.09
CA LEU A 46 2.05 8.81 -13.24
C LEU A 46 3.38 9.58 -13.21
N VAL A 47 3.71 10.17 -12.06
CA VAL A 47 4.96 10.91 -11.84
C VAL A 47 6.19 10.02 -12.01
N HIS A 48 6.08 8.72 -11.73
CA HIS A 48 7.17 7.76 -11.82
C HIS A 48 7.11 6.84 -13.05
N MET A 49 6.28 7.15 -14.06
CA MET A 49 6.11 6.28 -15.24
C MET A 49 7.40 6.07 -16.03
N ASP A 50 8.18 7.13 -16.27
CA ASP A 50 9.43 7.02 -17.03
C ASP A 50 10.43 6.07 -16.34
N TRP A 51 10.54 6.18 -15.02
CA TRP A 51 11.36 5.29 -14.21
C TRP A 51 10.87 3.84 -14.24
N ILE A 52 9.55 3.62 -14.17
CA ILE A 52 8.95 2.28 -14.27
C ILE A 52 9.29 1.65 -15.63
N ILE A 53 9.15 2.40 -16.71
CA ILE A 53 9.48 1.94 -18.07
C ILE A 53 10.96 1.59 -18.17
N GLU A 54 11.85 2.43 -17.61
CA GLU A 54 13.29 2.18 -17.60
C GLU A 54 13.64 0.90 -16.82
N VAL A 55 13.07 0.72 -15.62
CA VAL A 55 13.26 -0.50 -14.82
C VAL A 55 12.80 -1.74 -15.58
N LEU A 56 11.63 -1.67 -16.24
CA LEU A 56 11.10 -2.79 -17.00
C LEU A 56 11.96 -3.15 -18.23
N ARG A 57 12.52 -2.14 -18.91
CA ARG A 57 13.41 -2.34 -20.07
C ARG A 57 14.81 -2.82 -19.66
N GLY A 58 15.30 -2.41 -18.50
CA GLY A 58 16.64 -2.74 -17.99
C GLY A 58 16.73 -4.03 -17.17
N LEU A 59 15.66 -4.82 -17.11
CA LEU A 59 15.59 -6.04 -16.31
C LEU A 59 16.58 -7.11 -16.80
N ARG A 60 17.70 -7.23 -16.10
CA ARG A 60 18.55 -8.42 -16.15
C ARG A 60 18.11 -9.39 -15.04
N PRO A 61 17.76 -10.65 -15.37
CA PRO A 61 17.24 -11.59 -14.39
C PRO A 61 18.31 -11.88 -13.33
N SER A 62 18.00 -11.50 -12.10
CA SER A 62 18.71 -11.93 -10.90
C SER A 62 17.68 -12.25 -9.84
N TRP A 63 17.91 -13.30 -9.05
CA TRP A 63 16.94 -13.82 -8.08
C TRP A 63 16.40 -12.71 -7.15
N ASN A 64 17.29 -11.86 -6.62
CA ASN A 64 16.90 -10.77 -5.73
C ASN A 64 16.12 -9.65 -6.43
N ARG A 65 16.48 -9.27 -7.66
CA ARG A 65 15.75 -8.22 -8.41
C ARG A 65 14.38 -8.71 -8.85
N THR A 66 14.30 -9.92 -9.38
CA THR A 66 13.04 -10.52 -9.80
C THR A 66 12.09 -10.71 -8.62
N GLY A 67 12.59 -11.19 -7.48
CA GLY A 67 11.78 -11.36 -6.27
C GLY A 67 11.23 -10.05 -5.72
N SER A 68 12.07 -9.00 -5.63
CA SER A 68 11.62 -7.68 -5.18
C SER A 68 10.61 -7.04 -6.14
N LEU A 69 10.83 -7.18 -7.46
CA LEU A 69 9.88 -6.70 -8.46
C LEU A 69 8.53 -7.44 -8.35
N ALA A 70 8.56 -8.77 -8.28
CA ALA A 70 7.35 -9.57 -8.15
C ALA A 70 6.55 -9.21 -6.89
N PHE A 71 7.23 -9.00 -5.76
CA PHE A 71 6.60 -8.55 -4.52
C PHE A 71 5.95 -7.17 -4.66
N ASN A 72 6.64 -6.21 -5.27
CA ASN A 72 6.09 -4.86 -5.52
C ASN A 72 4.88 -4.90 -6.47
N LEU A 73 4.94 -5.72 -7.52
CA LEU A 73 3.83 -5.91 -8.45
C LEU A 73 2.64 -6.58 -7.77
N LEU A 74 2.88 -7.58 -6.92
CA LEU A 74 1.83 -8.20 -6.12
C LEU A 74 1.18 -7.18 -5.17
N MET A 75 1.98 -6.35 -4.51
CA MET A 75 1.46 -5.32 -3.62
C MET A 75 0.62 -4.28 -4.36
N ALA A 76 1.10 -3.83 -5.53
CA ALA A 76 0.34 -2.93 -6.40
C ALA A 76 -0.98 -3.59 -6.89
N LEU A 77 -0.94 -4.85 -7.30
CA LEU A 77 -2.12 -5.60 -7.74
C LEU A 77 -3.16 -5.71 -6.62
N VAL A 78 -2.74 -6.14 -5.42
CA VAL A 78 -3.63 -6.29 -4.26
C VAL A 78 -4.20 -4.92 -3.85
N PHE A 79 -3.38 -3.87 -3.84
CA PHE A 79 -3.84 -2.50 -3.63
C PHE A 79 -4.94 -2.14 -4.63
N MET A 80 -4.73 -2.36 -5.94
CA MET A 80 -5.75 -2.09 -6.95
C MET A 80 -7.03 -2.91 -6.74
N MET A 81 -6.93 -4.18 -6.31
CA MET A 81 -8.10 -4.99 -5.96
C MET A 81 -8.89 -4.35 -4.81
N VAL A 82 -8.23 -3.87 -3.75
CA VAL A 82 -8.88 -3.17 -2.63
C VAL A 82 -9.61 -1.92 -3.12
N MET A 83 -8.94 -1.08 -3.91
CA MET A 83 -9.50 0.20 -4.35
C MET A 83 -10.71 0.00 -5.27
N VAL A 84 -10.58 -0.85 -6.28
CA VAL A 84 -11.66 -1.11 -7.25
C VAL A 84 -12.85 -1.74 -6.55
N SER A 85 -12.63 -2.80 -5.75
CA SER A 85 -13.72 -3.44 -5.02
C SER A 85 -14.37 -2.51 -3.99
N GLY A 86 -13.61 -1.64 -3.34
CA GLY A 86 -14.11 -0.64 -2.38
C GLY A 86 -14.99 0.42 -3.05
N ILE A 87 -14.56 0.94 -4.20
CA ILE A 87 -15.38 1.84 -5.02
C ILE A 87 -16.69 1.15 -5.41
N LEU A 88 -16.63 -0.12 -5.84
CA LEU A 88 -17.81 -0.85 -6.33
C LEU A 88 -18.79 -1.30 -5.23
N ILE A 89 -18.43 -1.21 -3.95
CA ILE A 89 -19.35 -1.38 -2.80
C ILE A 89 -19.69 -0.06 -2.10
N SER A 90 -19.17 1.07 -2.60
CA SER A 90 -19.32 2.38 -1.97
C SER A 90 -20.80 2.78 -1.82
N GLY A 91 -21.17 3.13 -0.59
CA GLY A 91 -22.49 3.63 -0.22
C GLY A 91 -22.56 5.14 -0.03
N ALA A 92 -21.41 5.83 0.06
CA ALA A 92 -21.32 7.28 0.17
C ALA A 92 -20.72 7.93 -1.09
N VAL A 93 -19.52 7.54 -1.51
CA VAL A 93 -18.82 8.15 -2.66
C VAL A 93 -19.58 7.97 -3.97
N LEU A 94 -19.88 6.73 -4.40
CA LEU A 94 -20.58 6.51 -5.67
C LEU A 94 -21.95 7.22 -5.73
N PRO A 95 -22.83 7.10 -4.72
CA PRO A 95 -24.11 7.80 -4.73
C PRO A 95 -24.00 9.32 -4.77
N THR A 96 -22.99 9.93 -4.12
CA THR A 96 -22.78 11.39 -4.21
C THR A 96 -22.43 11.85 -5.63
N LEU A 97 -21.92 10.95 -6.48
CA LEU A 97 -21.65 11.20 -7.90
C LEU A 97 -22.83 10.81 -8.81
N GLY A 98 -23.97 10.39 -8.23
CA GLY A 98 -25.12 9.89 -8.99
C GLY A 98 -24.90 8.50 -9.62
N LEU A 99 -23.89 7.77 -9.16
CA LEU A 99 -23.50 6.47 -9.69
C LEU A 99 -23.92 5.33 -8.74
N TYR A 100 -24.20 4.16 -9.31
CA TYR A 100 -24.56 2.97 -8.55
C TYR A 100 -23.91 1.73 -9.15
N ALA A 101 -23.33 0.89 -8.29
CA ALA A 101 -22.70 -0.36 -8.68
C ALA A 101 -23.55 -1.57 -8.24
N LYS A 102 -23.51 -2.63 -9.05
CA LYS A 102 -24.12 -3.92 -8.74
C LYS A 102 -23.04 -4.94 -8.34
N GLY A 103 -23.46 -6.03 -7.72
CA GLY A 103 -22.57 -7.14 -7.39
C GLY A 103 -21.94 -7.04 -6.00
N TYR A 104 -22.61 -6.40 -5.03
CA TYR A 104 -22.15 -6.30 -3.64
C TYR A 104 -21.66 -7.63 -3.06
N TYR A 105 -22.38 -8.73 -3.32
CA TYR A 105 -22.01 -10.07 -2.83
C TYR A 105 -20.70 -10.61 -3.41
N PHE A 106 -20.23 -10.09 -4.53
CA PHE A 106 -18.92 -10.41 -5.09
C PHE A 106 -17.85 -9.41 -4.62
N TRP A 107 -18.16 -8.11 -4.70
CA TRP A 107 -17.18 -7.05 -4.40
C TRP A 107 -16.87 -6.93 -2.91
N ASN A 108 -17.85 -7.12 -2.02
CA ASN A 108 -17.65 -7.00 -0.58
C ASN A 108 -16.66 -8.04 -0.01
N PRO A 109 -16.80 -9.36 -0.28
CA PRO A 109 -15.81 -10.32 0.18
C PRO A 109 -14.45 -10.10 -0.50
N LEU A 110 -14.42 -9.71 -1.78
CA LEU A 110 -13.16 -9.39 -2.47
C LEU A 110 -12.44 -8.21 -1.79
N HIS A 111 -13.16 -7.15 -1.44
CA HIS A 111 -12.62 -6.00 -0.72
C HIS A 111 -12.07 -6.41 0.65
N ALA A 112 -12.85 -7.14 1.44
CA ALA A 112 -12.42 -7.58 2.76
C ALA A 112 -11.20 -8.52 2.73
N MET A 113 -11.13 -9.43 1.74
CA MET A 113 -9.97 -10.33 1.57
C MET A 113 -8.73 -9.57 1.10
N SER A 114 -8.87 -8.73 0.08
CA SER A 114 -7.77 -7.94 -0.46
C SER A 114 -7.22 -6.94 0.57
N ALA A 115 -8.07 -6.36 1.42
CA ALA A 115 -7.62 -5.47 2.49
C ALA A 115 -6.74 -6.21 3.50
N LYS A 116 -7.18 -7.38 3.99
CA LYS A 116 -6.36 -8.23 4.88
C LYS A 116 -5.05 -8.64 4.23
N MET A 117 -5.07 -8.98 2.95
CA MET A 117 -3.87 -9.33 2.19
C MET A 117 -2.94 -8.13 2.05
N LEU A 118 -3.46 -6.93 1.78
CA LEU A 118 -2.68 -5.70 1.71
C LEU A 118 -2.01 -5.39 3.04
N LEU A 119 -2.73 -5.51 4.16
CA LEU A 119 -2.15 -5.36 5.49
C LEU A 119 -1.00 -6.35 5.72
N ALA A 120 -1.20 -7.62 5.39
CA ALA A 120 -0.16 -8.64 5.53
C ALA A 120 1.08 -8.30 4.68
N LEU A 121 0.89 -7.86 3.43
CA LEU A 121 1.97 -7.44 2.55
C LEU A 121 2.71 -6.21 3.08
N LEU A 122 2.00 -5.20 3.59
CA LEU A 122 2.62 -4.02 4.22
C LEU A 122 3.47 -4.40 5.45
N LEU A 123 3.00 -5.34 6.26
CA LEU A 123 3.77 -5.84 7.41
C LEU A 123 5.01 -6.63 6.96
N VAL A 124 4.88 -7.50 5.95
CA VAL A 124 6.02 -8.22 5.37
C VAL A 124 7.03 -7.23 4.78
N HIS A 125 6.56 -6.24 4.03
CA HIS A 125 7.38 -5.16 3.48
C HIS A 125 8.19 -4.48 4.59
N MET A 126 7.52 -4.07 5.67
CA MET A 126 8.17 -3.49 6.85
C MET A 126 9.26 -4.42 7.40
N VAL A 127 8.97 -5.70 7.65
CA VAL A 127 9.92 -6.67 8.25
C VAL A 127 11.11 -6.97 7.34
N VAL A 128 10.87 -7.16 6.04
CA VAL A 128 11.94 -7.41 5.05
C VAL A 128 12.91 -6.23 5.02
N HIS A 129 12.38 -5.00 5.10
CA HIS A 129 13.19 -3.79 5.14
C HIS A 129 13.74 -3.45 6.54
N TRP A 130 13.20 -4.05 7.62
CA TRP A 130 13.58 -3.82 9.01
C TRP A 130 14.95 -4.38 9.42
N LYS A 131 15.50 -5.36 8.69
CA LYS A 131 16.78 -6.04 9.05
C LYS A 131 17.98 -5.09 9.22
N TRP A 132 17.91 -3.86 8.71
CA TRP A 132 18.91 -2.80 8.95
C TRP A 132 18.75 -2.05 10.29
N PHE A 133 17.55 -2.01 10.87
CA PHE A 133 17.29 -1.32 12.15
C PHE A 133 18.01 -2.00 13.33
N ALA A 134 18.11 -3.33 13.30
CA ALA A 134 18.87 -4.12 14.27
C ALA A 134 20.38 -3.84 14.22
N VAL A 135 20.93 -3.53 13.03
CA VAL A 135 22.34 -3.13 12.86
C VAL A 135 22.57 -1.74 13.47
N TRP A 136 21.59 -0.85 13.39
CA TRP A 136 21.64 0.51 13.92
C TRP A 136 21.62 0.54 15.46
N PHE A 137 20.74 -0.24 16.09
CA PHE A 137 20.72 -0.40 17.56
C PHE A 137 22.01 -1.03 18.11
N LYS A 138 22.65 -1.92 17.34
CA LYS A 138 23.96 -2.49 17.70
C LYS A 138 25.10 -1.48 17.58
N LYS A 139 25.00 -0.50 16.66
CA LYS A 139 26.02 0.54 16.45
C LYS A 139 25.92 1.68 17.47
N GLY A 140 24.70 2.08 17.88
CA GLY A 140 24.50 3.05 18.96
C GLY A 140 25.07 2.59 20.31
N ARG A 141 24.93 1.30 20.65
CA ARG A 141 25.49 0.70 21.88
C ARG A 141 27.03 0.55 21.91
N ARG A 142 27.71 0.82 20.80
CA ARG A 142 29.17 0.72 20.68
C ARG A 142 29.87 2.09 20.75
N GLY A 143 29.15 3.18 20.45
CA GLY A 143 29.66 4.55 20.60
C GLY A 143 29.58 5.11 22.02
N ASP A 144 28.75 4.54 22.89
CA ASP A 144 28.63 4.93 24.30
C ASP A 144 29.62 4.16 25.23
N ARG A 145 30.58 3.42 24.65
CA ARG A 145 31.56 2.58 25.36
C ARG A 145 33.01 2.81 24.92
N GLU A 146 33.29 3.95 24.32
CA GLU A 146 34.63 4.47 24.02
C GLU A 146 34.73 5.91 24.56
#